data_AF-A0A5B8LVY5-F1
#
_entry.id   AF-A0A5B8LVY5-F1
#
_cell.length_a   1.000
_cell.length_b   1.000
_cell.length_c   1.000
_cell.angle_alpha   90.00
_cell.angle_beta   90.00
_cell.angle_gamma   90.00
#
_symmetry.space_group_name_H-M   'P 1'
#
loop_
_entity.id
_entity.type
_entity.pdbx_description
1 polymer ?
#
loop_
_entity_poly.entity_id
_entity_poly.type
_entity_poly.pdbx_seq_one_letter_code
_entity_poly.pdbx_strand_id
1 'polypeptide(L)'
;MGQVIYLVRHGQTVWNTLGRLQGLQNSPLTEYGLGQVDRMGQVLLNALEGRDEPLQCQVSPLERAQVTASRLLANMSQVSLKTDDRLAEVSFGSWDGMTAYEISIEYPGALDGAGAFDWFFRAPDGESFEGASARLGAWLKSVSGSTIAVSHGVAGRVLMGVYLGVPRHEALRLTVPDGGLACLADGKVTFLS
;
A
#
# COMPACT_ATOMS: atom_id res chain seq x y z
N MET A 1 -4.28 7.58 24.21
CA MET A 1 -4.71 7.93 22.84
C MET A 1 -4.59 6.68 22.00
N GLY A 2 -5.57 6.39 21.14
CA GLY A 2 -5.54 5.22 20.26
C GLY A 2 -4.44 5.32 19.21
N GLN A 3 -4.08 4.20 18.61
CA GLN A 3 -3.18 4.14 17.46
C GLN A 3 -3.84 4.84 16.26
N VAL A 4 -3.13 5.78 15.63
CA VAL A 4 -3.56 6.44 14.38
C VAL A 4 -2.57 6.09 13.28
N ILE A 5 -3.03 5.49 12.19
CA ILE A 5 -2.18 5.16 11.04
C ILE A 5 -2.60 5.97 9.82
N TYR A 6 -1.65 6.70 9.24
CA TYR A 6 -1.79 7.37 7.96
C TYR A 6 -1.22 6.46 6.87
N LEU A 7 -2.07 5.62 6.28
CA LEU A 7 -1.70 4.70 5.21
C LEU A 7 -1.60 5.44 3.89
N VAL A 8 -0.39 5.52 3.34
CA VAL A 8 -0.05 6.15 2.08
C VAL A 8 0.24 5.06 1.05
N ARG A 9 -0.45 5.07 -0.08
CA ARG A 9 -0.01 4.30 -1.25
C ARG A 9 1.02 5.11 -2.02
N HIS A 10 2.06 4.45 -2.52
CA HIS A 10 3.04 5.10 -3.39
C HIS A 10 2.37 5.87 -4.55
N GLY A 11 3.03 6.93 -5.01
CA GLY A 11 2.60 7.65 -6.21
C GLY A 11 2.59 6.75 -7.45
N GLN A 12 1.82 7.13 -8.47
CA GLN A 12 1.73 6.40 -9.73
C GLN A 12 3.12 6.13 -10.33
N THR A 13 3.36 4.90 -10.77
CA THR A 13 4.57 4.50 -11.50
C THR A 13 4.29 4.25 -12.98
N VAL A 14 5.36 4.14 -13.78
CA VAL A 14 5.25 3.77 -15.20
C VAL A 14 4.51 2.45 -15.37
N TRP A 15 4.71 1.47 -14.49
CA TRP A 15 3.99 0.20 -14.61
C TRP A 15 2.52 0.28 -14.18
N ASN A 16 2.14 1.26 -13.35
CA ASN A 16 0.72 1.53 -13.12
C ASN A 16 0.03 2.00 -14.40
N THR A 17 0.65 2.87 -15.20
CA THR A 17 0.05 3.35 -16.45
C THR A 17 -0.06 2.26 -17.52
N LEU A 18 0.75 1.21 -17.41
CA LEU A 18 0.75 0.04 -18.28
C LEU A 18 -0.11 -1.12 -17.75
N GLY A 19 -0.73 -0.98 -16.56
CA GLY A 19 -1.53 -2.05 -15.96
C GLY A 19 -0.74 -3.30 -15.59
N ARG A 20 0.56 -3.16 -15.29
CA ARG A 20 1.44 -4.27 -14.89
C ARG A 20 1.37 -4.51 -13.38
N LEU A 21 1.27 -5.78 -12.99
CA LEU A 21 1.40 -6.21 -11.60
C LEU A 21 2.85 -6.06 -11.16
N GLN A 22 3.17 -5.03 -10.38
CA GLN A 22 4.57 -4.79 -10.00
C GLN A 22 5.11 -5.83 -9.02
N GLY A 23 4.29 -6.31 -8.09
CA GLY A 23 4.72 -7.16 -6.99
C GLY A 23 5.98 -6.64 -6.32
N LEU A 24 7.03 -7.47 -6.28
CA LEU A 24 8.32 -7.10 -5.69
C LEU A 24 9.26 -6.37 -6.67
N GLN A 25 8.90 -6.27 -7.95
CA GLN A 25 9.64 -5.50 -8.95
C GLN A 25 9.30 -4.01 -8.85
N ASN A 26 10.09 -3.16 -9.52
CA ASN A 26 9.94 -1.71 -9.48
C ASN A 26 9.91 -1.09 -10.88
N SER A 27 9.20 0.03 -10.96
CA SER A 27 9.36 1.01 -12.03
C SER A 27 9.34 2.42 -11.44
N PRO A 28 9.95 3.41 -12.10
CA PRO A 28 9.99 4.78 -11.59
C PRO A 28 8.59 5.37 -11.40
N LEU A 29 8.46 6.30 -10.45
CA LEU A 29 7.29 7.17 -10.37
C LEU A 29 7.20 8.03 -11.64
N THR A 30 5.98 8.28 -12.11
CA THR A 30 5.75 9.26 -13.18
C THR A 30 5.81 10.67 -12.60
N GLU A 31 5.96 11.70 -13.45
CA GLU A 31 5.82 13.10 -13.02
C GLU A 31 4.46 13.35 -12.35
N TYR A 32 3.40 12.76 -12.92
CA TYR A 32 2.07 12.79 -12.32
C TYR A 32 2.05 12.13 -10.93
N GLY A 33 2.71 10.97 -10.79
CA GLY A 33 2.86 10.28 -9.52
C GLY A 33 3.60 11.11 -8.47
N LEU A 34 4.66 11.83 -8.85
CA LEU A 34 5.36 12.76 -7.97
C LEU A 34 4.43 13.90 -7.51
N GLY A 35 3.61 14.45 -8.41
CA GLY A 35 2.60 15.45 -8.05
C GLY A 35 1.45 14.90 -7.18
N GLN A 36 1.15 13.61 -7.26
CA GLN A 36 0.27 12.96 -6.27
C GLN A 36 0.89 12.95 -4.88
N VAL A 37 2.20 12.65 -4.77
CA VAL A 37 2.90 12.64 -3.49
C VAL A 37 2.92 14.03 -2.84
N ASP A 38 3.14 15.09 -3.63
CA ASP A 38 3.10 16.46 -3.10
C ASP A 38 1.72 16.80 -2.51
N ARG A 39 0.65 16.44 -3.22
CA ARG A 39 -0.73 16.63 -2.73
C ARG A 39 -1.00 15.84 -1.45
N MET A 40 -0.60 14.57 -1.40
CA MET A 40 -0.71 13.76 -0.19
C MET A 40 0.03 14.39 0.99
N GLY A 41 1.21 14.98 0.76
CA GLY A 41 1.96 15.70 1.78
C GLY A 41 1.17 16.86 2.37
N GLN A 42 0.51 17.66 1.52
CA GLN A 42 -0.34 18.76 1.98
C GLN A 42 -1.57 18.27 2.76
N VAL A 43 -2.25 17.22 2.28
CA VAL A 43 -3.40 16.63 2.96
C VAL A 43 -2.99 16.07 4.33
N LEU A 44 -1.83 15.41 4.40
CA LEU A 44 -1.28 14.89 5.63
C LEU A 44 -0.94 16.02 6.62
N LEU A 45 -0.30 17.10 6.19
CA LEU A 45 -0.04 18.27 7.04
C LEU A 45 -1.32 18.85 7.62
N ASN A 46 -2.37 19.00 6.81
CA ASN A 46 -3.66 19.48 7.28
C ASN A 46 -4.29 18.53 8.31
N ALA A 47 -4.16 17.21 8.10
CA ALA A 47 -4.68 16.20 9.04
C ALA A 47 -3.90 16.12 10.37
N LEU A 48 -2.67 16.65 10.38
CA LEU A 48 -1.79 16.74 11.54
C LEU A 48 -1.90 18.10 12.26
N GLU A 49 -2.61 19.08 11.69
CA GLU A 49 -2.74 20.41 12.27
C GLU A 49 -3.33 20.33 13.69
N GLY A 50 -2.67 20.98 14.66
CA GLY A 50 -3.07 20.98 16.07
C GLY A 50 -2.77 19.68 16.82
N ARG A 51 -2.04 18.72 16.22
CA ARG A 51 -1.55 17.52 16.91
C ARG A 51 -0.08 17.69 17.30
N ASP A 52 0.20 17.57 18.60
CA ASP A 52 1.56 17.62 19.16
C ASP A 52 2.17 16.21 19.40
N GLU A 53 1.51 15.16 18.92
CA GLU A 53 1.95 13.79 19.12
C GLU A 53 3.15 13.43 18.23
N PRO A 54 4.16 12.70 18.77
CA PRO A 54 5.28 12.23 17.96
C PRO A 54 4.80 11.40 16.77
N LEU A 55 5.28 11.76 15.58
CA LEU A 55 4.96 11.07 14.34
C LEU A 55 6.20 10.34 13.83
N GLN A 56 6.02 9.07 13.50
CA GLN A 56 7.03 8.25 12.84
C GLN A 56 6.56 7.81 11.46
N CYS A 57 7.50 7.52 10.57
CA CYS A 57 7.21 6.96 9.25
C CYS A 57 7.81 5.55 9.15
N GLN A 58 6.98 4.59 8.76
CA GLN A 58 7.40 3.24 8.39
C GLN A 58 7.09 3.02 6.91
N VAL A 59 8.07 2.52 6.17
CA VAL A 59 7.99 2.43 4.70
C VAL A 59 8.42 1.06 4.20
N SER A 60 7.71 0.57 3.18
CA SER A 60 8.09 -0.62 2.43
C SER A 60 9.52 -0.54 1.87
N PRO A 61 10.27 -1.65 1.79
CA PRO A 61 11.62 -1.67 1.20
C PRO A 61 11.63 -1.38 -0.32
N LEU A 62 10.49 -1.44 -1.00
CA LEU A 62 10.43 -1.28 -2.46
C LEU A 62 10.65 0.19 -2.87
N GLU A 63 11.49 0.40 -3.89
CA GLU A 63 12.00 1.71 -4.31
C GLU A 63 10.89 2.75 -4.52
N ARG A 64 9.78 2.38 -5.17
CA ARG A 64 8.65 3.30 -5.40
C ARG A 64 8.03 3.84 -4.10
N ALA A 65 8.01 3.03 -3.04
CA ALA A 65 7.55 3.46 -1.73
C ALA A 65 8.61 4.32 -1.03
N GLN A 66 9.89 3.99 -1.17
CA GLN A 66 11.01 4.78 -0.62
C GLN A 66 11.09 6.18 -1.22
N VAL A 67 10.95 6.30 -2.55
CA VAL A 67 10.89 7.59 -3.26
C VAL A 67 9.66 8.38 -2.81
N THR A 68 8.51 7.72 -2.67
CA THR A 68 7.29 8.35 -2.14
C THR A 68 7.51 8.89 -0.74
N ALA A 69 8.04 8.08 0.18
CA ALA A 69 8.27 8.49 1.57
C ALA A 69 9.26 9.66 1.66
N SER A 70 10.36 9.58 0.92
CA SER A 70 11.37 10.65 0.89
C SER A 70 10.77 11.99 0.43
N ARG A 71 9.95 11.97 -0.63
CA ARG A 71 9.30 13.18 -1.14
C ARG A 71 8.18 13.67 -0.21
N LEU A 72 7.36 12.78 0.32
CA LEU A 72 6.27 13.09 1.26
C LEU A 72 6.80 13.81 2.52
N LEU A 73 7.94 13.34 3.04
CA LEU A 73 8.55 13.84 4.27
C LEU A 73 9.50 15.03 4.05
N ALA A 74 9.66 15.53 2.83
CA ALA A 74 10.62 16.60 2.53
C ALA A 74 10.42 17.85 3.41
N ASN A 75 9.17 18.12 3.83
CA ASN A 75 8.79 19.24 4.71
C ASN A 75 8.50 18.81 6.16
N MET A 76 8.89 17.59 6.56
CA MET A 76 8.64 17.00 7.88
C MET A 76 9.94 16.43 8.47
N SER A 77 10.98 17.26 8.58
CA SER A 77 12.35 16.84 8.92
C SER A 77 12.50 16.17 10.30
N GLN A 78 11.54 16.37 11.21
CA GLN A 78 11.49 15.74 12.52
C GLN A 78 10.94 14.30 12.53
N VAL A 79 10.35 13.84 11.42
CA VAL A 79 9.75 12.51 11.33
C VAL A 79 10.82 11.47 11.01
N SER A 80 11.08 10.56 11.94
CA SER A 80 12.01 9.44 11.70
C SER A 80 11.43 8.48 10.67
N LEU A 81 12.16 8.21 9.60
CA LEU A 81 11.83 7.20 8.59
C LEU A 81 12.53 5.87 8.92
N LYS A 82 11.76 4.78 8.93
CA LYS A 82 12.25 3.41 9.13
C LYS A 82 11.69 2.48 8.06
N THR A 83 12.54 1.65 7.46
CA THR A 83 12.08 0.58 6.57
C THR A 83 11.50 -0.59 7.36
N ASP A 84 10.37 -1.13 6.89
CA ASP A 84 9.76 -2.36 7.43
C ASP A 84 9.30 -3.27 6.29
N ASP A 85 9.93 -4.45 6.20
CA ASP A 85 9.66 -5.43 5.13
C ASP A 85 8.22 -5.91 5.10
N ARG A 86 7.51 -5.85 6.24
CA ARG A 86 6.11 -6.27 6.32
C ARG A 86 5.17 -5.33 5.57
N LEU A 87 5.62 -4.12 5.19
CA LEU A 87 4.86 -3.18 4.38
C LEU A 87 5.04 -3.37 2.87
N ALA A 88 5.89 -4.31 2.44
CA ALA A 88 6.11 -4.62 1.02
C ALA A 88 4.80 -5.00 0.30
N GLU A 89 4.77 -4.79 -1.02
CA GLU A 89 3.66 -5.27 -1.85
C GLU A 89 3.60 -6.80 -1.78
N VAL A 90 2.43 -7.37 -2.08
CA VAL A 90 2.33 -8.81 -2.25
C VAL A 90 3.20 -9.26 -3.43
N SER A 91 3.89 -10.37 -3.30
CA SER A 91 4.51 -11.00 -4.47
C SER A 91 3.45 -11.72 -5.27
N PHE A 92 3.39 -11.47 -6.58
CA PHE A 92 2.61 -12.25 -7.52
C PHE A 92 3.43 -13.40 -8.13
N GLY A 93 4.57 -13.74 -7.53
CA GLY A 93 5.45 -14.82 -7.96
C GLY A 93 5.86 -14.65 -9.42
N SER A 94 5.64 -15.69 -10.21
CA SER A 94 5.91 -15.70 -11.65
C SER A 94 5.08 -14.71 -12.46
N TRP A 95 4.09 -14.04 -11.86
CA TRP A 95 3.30 -12.99 -12.51
C TRP A 95 3.83 -11.57 -12.24
N ASP A 96 4.87 -11.41 -11.41
CA ASP A 96 5.49 -10.11 -11.19
C ASP A 96 5.99 -9.52 -12.53
N GLY A 97 5.60 -8.28 -12.78
CA GLY A 97 5.84 -7.54 -14.01
C GLY A 97 4.86 -7.80 -15.14
N MET A 98 4.00 -8.80 -15.04
CA MET A 98 3.06 -9.13 -16.11
C MET A 98 1.79 -8.28 -16.06
N THR A 99 1.18 -8.08 -17.22
CA THR A 99 -0.20 -7.62 -17.36
C THR A 99 -1.17 -8.80 -17.26
N ALA A 100 -2.44 -8.53 -16.97
CA ALA A 100 -3.48 -9.56 -17.00
C ALA A 100 -3.58 -10.27 -18.36
N TYR A 101 -3.33 -9.54 -19.45
CA TYR A 101 -3.29 -10.10 -20.80
C TYR A 101 -2.13 -11.08 -20.96
N GLU A 102 -0.90 -10.69 -20.61
CA GLU A 102 0.26 -11.59 -20.67
C GLU A 102 0.05 -12.84 -19.80
N ILE A 103 -0.54 -12.70 -18.61
CA ILE A 103 -0.86 -13.85 -17.73
C ILE A 103 -1.84 -14.80 -18.42
N SER A 104 -2.87 -14.28 -19.10
CA SER A 104 -3.85 -15.12 -19.80
C SER A 104 -3.26 -15.92 -20.96
N ILE A 105 -2.17 -15.43 -21.55
CA ILE A 105 -1.45 -16.10 -22.65
C ILE A 105 -0.46 -17.13 -22.12
N GLU A 106 0.36 -16.77 -21.15
CA GLU A 106 1.42 -17.64 -20.58
C GLU A 106 0.86 -18.70 -19.61
N TYR A 107 -0.27 -18.41 -18.95
CA TYR A 107 -0.95 -19.30 -18.02
C TYR A 107 -2.43 -19.49 -18.38
N PRO A 108 -2.73 -20.22 -19.48
CA PRO A 108 -4.11 -20.43 -19.91
C PRO A 108 -4.98 -21.02 -18.80
N GLY A 109 -6.15 -20.41 -18.58
CA GLY A 109 -7.11 -20.83 -17.56
C GLY A 109 -6.80 -20.40 -16.13
N ALA A 110 -5.64 -19.79 -15.85
CA ALA A 110 -5.27 -19.38 -14.49
C ALA A 110 -6.19 -18.29 -13.91
N LEU A 111 -6.81 -17.49 -14.78
CA LEU A 111 -7.76 -16.44 -14.40
C LEU A 111 -9.22 -16.90 -14.46
N ASP A 112 -9.49 -18.16 -14.82
CA ASP A 112 -10.86 -18.67 -14.99
C ASP A 112 -11.63 -18.69 -13.66
N GLY A 113 -12.80 -18.08 -13.66
CA GLY A 113 -13.63 -17.94 -12.46
C GLY A 113 -13.03 -17.02 -11.39
N ALA A 114 -11.94 -16.28 -11.69
CA ALA A 114 -11.42 -15.29 -10.76
C ALA A 114 -12.39 -14.09 -10.68
N GLY A 115 -12.73 -13.68 -9.46
CA GLY A 115 -13.34 -12.37 -9.25
C GLY A 115 -12.34 -11.25 -9.55
N ALA A 116 -12.85 -10.03 -9.79
CA ALA A 116 -12.06 -8.87 -10.22
C ALA A 116 -10.81 -8.55 -9.36
N PHE A 117 -10.77 -9.02 -8.10
CA PHE A 117 -9.67 -8.79 -7.16
C PHE A 117 -9.09 -10.06 -6.54
N ASP A 118 -9.70 -11.22 -6.79
CA ASP A 118 -9.24 -12.48 -6.19
C ASP A 118 -8.00 -13.04 -6.91
N TRP A 119 -7.85 -12.69 -8.18
CA TRP A 119 -6.74 -13.14 -9.02
C TRP A 119 -5.36 -12.70 -8.53
N PHE A 120 -5.27 -11.65 -7.70
CA PHE A 120 -4.02 -11.21 -7.08
C PHE A 120 -3.29 -12.30 -6.27
N PHE A 121 -4.01 -13.35 -5.84
CA PHE A 121 -3.47 -14.42 -5.00
C PHE A 121 -3.57 -15.79 -5.68
N ARG A 122 -3.59 -15.82 -7.02
CA ARG A 122 -3.71 -17.07 -7.79
C ARG A 122 -2.41 -17.57 -8.41
N ALA A 123 -1.36 -16.75 -8.42
CA ALA A 123 -0.05 -17.20 -8.87
C ALA A 123 0.41 -18.38 -8.00
N PRO A 124 0.88 -19.50 -8.59
CA PRO A 124 1.19 -20.73 -7.85
C PRO A 124 2.37 -20.56 -6.87
N ASP A 125 3.24 -19.60 -7.14
CA ASP A 125 4.45 -19.26 -6.39
C ASP A 125 4.40 -17.83 -5.80
N GLY A 126 3.21 -17.21 -5.83
CA GLY A 126 2.98 -15.90 -5.21
C GLY A 126 2.79 -16.00 -3.70
N GLU A 127 2.77 -14.83 -3.05
CA GLU A 127 2.37 -14.73 -1.65
C GLU A 127 0.87 -15.06 -1.53
N SER A 128 0.48 -15.82 -0.50
CA SER A 128 -0.93 -16.09 -0.20
C SER A 128 -1.60 -14.91 0.53
N PHE A 129 -2.92 -14.81 0.43
CA PHE A 129 -3.69 -13.78 1.15
C PHE A 129 -3.49 -13.91 2.66
N GLU A 130 -3.43 -15.13 3.16
CA GLU A 130 -3.22 -15.47 4.57
C GLU A 130 -1.81 -15.07 5.03
N GLY A 131 -0.80 -15.30 4.19
CA GLY A 131 0.57 -14.84 4.42
C GLY A 131 0.68 -13.32 4.52
N ALA A 132 0.12 -12.62 3.52
CA ALA A 132 0.07 -11.16 3.51
C ALA A 132 -0.68 -10.61 4.73
N SER A 133 -1.84 -11.20 5.05
CA SER A 133 -2.65 -10.84 6.21
C SER A 133 -1.91 -11.05 7.53
N ALA A 134 -1.16 -12.15 7.66
CA ALA A 134 -0.38 -12.45 8.85
C ALA A 134 0.75 -11.43 9.07
N ARG A 135 1.56 -11.12 8.03
CA ARG A 135 2.66 -10.15 8.15
C ARG A 135 2.16 -8.71 8.40
N LEU A 136 1.09 -8.29 7.72
CA LEU A 136 0.50 -6.97 7.88
C LEU A 136 -0.22 -6.84 9.24
N GLY A 137 -0.87 -7.90 9.70
CA GLY A 137 -1.42 -7.95 11.05
C GLY A 137 -0.35 -7.91 12.15
N ALA A 138 0.79 -8.59 11.94
CA ALA A 138 1.94 -8.47 12.83
C ALA A 138 2.52 -7.06 12.84
N TRP A 139 2.55 -6.38 11.69
CA TRP A 139 2.93 -4.97 11.59
C TRP A 139 1.97 -4.08 12.38
N LEU A 140 0.65 -4.19 12.16
CA LEU A 140 -0.39 -3.43 12.89
C LEU A 140 -0.22 -3.54 14.41
N LYS A 141 -0.03 -4.77 14.92
CA LYS A 141 0.15 -5.04 16.35
C LYS A 141 1.45 -4.44 16.93
N SER A 142 2.47 -4.24 16.09
CA SER A 142 3.76 -3.70 16.53
C SER A 142 3.83 -2.18 16.51
N VAL A 143 2.91 -1.53 15.80
CA VAL A 143 2.89 -0.07 15.69
C VAL A 143 2.27 0.52 16.95
N SER A 144 2.94 1.51 17.52
CA SER A 144 2.48 2.29 18.67
C SER A 144 2.46 3.78 18.32
N GLY A 145 1.41 4.48 18.74
CA GLY A 145 1.25 5.92 18.47
C GLY A 145 0.92 6.23 17.00
N SER A 146 1.06 7.50 16.64
CA SER A 146 0.73 8.00 15.31
C SER A 146 1.83 7.65 14.30
N THR A 147 1.46 6.99 13.20
CA THR A 147 2.43 6.43 12.24
C THR A 147 1.98 6.67 10.80
N ILE A 148 2.87 7.21 9.97
CA ILE A 148 2.75 7.19 8.52
C ILE A 148 3.22 5.81 8.04
N ALA A 149 2.40 5.13 7.26
CA ALA A 149 2.74 3.84 6.66
C ALA A 149 2.74 3.96 5.15
N VAL A 150 3.91 3.93 4.51
CA VAL A 150 4.02 4.02 3.04
C VAL A 150 4.12 2.61 2.44
N SER A 151 3.07 2.21 1.73
CA SER A 151 2.88 0.86 1.20
C SER A 151 2.25 0.91 -0.21
N HIS A 152 1.46 -0.11 -0.57
CA HIS A 152 1.11 -0.43 -1.94
C HIS A 152 -0.38 -0.71 -2.15
N GLY A 153 -0.74 -1.04 -3.38
CA GLY A 153 -2.13 -1.23 -3.79
C GLY A 153 -2.75 -2.43 -3.10
N VAL A 154 -2.21 -3.63 -3.31
CA VAL A 154 -2.83 -4.85 -2.76
C VAL A 154 -2.52 -4.99 -1.28
N ALA A 155 -1.27 -4.78 -0.86
CA ALA A 155 -0.89 -4.77 0.55
C ALA A 155 -1.71 -3.76 1.38
N GLY A 156 -2.01 -2.57 0.83
CA GLY A 156 -2.85 -1.58 1.50
C GLY A 156 -4.30 -2.05 1.69
N ARG A 157 -4.87 -2.77 0.71
CA ARG A 157 -6.21 -3.38 0.84
C ARG A 157 -6.24 -4.45 1.92
N VAL A 158 -5.24 -5.33 1.94
CA VAL A 158 -5.12 -6.38 2.96
C VAL A 158 -4.95 -5.73 4.33
N LEU A 159 -4.09 -4.72 4.46
CA LEU A 159 -3.84 -4.01 5.72
C LEU A 159 -5.12 -3.38 6.28
N MET A 160 -5.88 -2.65 5.45
CA MET A 160 -7.16 -2.08 5.87
C MET A 160 -8.18 -3.17 6.19
N GLY A 161 -8.20 -4.28 5.44
CA GLY A 161 -9.07 -5.42 5.71
C GLY A 161 -8.80 -6.05 7.07
N VAL A 162 -7.53 -6.30 7.40
CA VAL A 162 -7.09 -6.81 8.70
C VAL A 162 -7.43 -5.81 9.81
N TYR A 163 -7.21 -4.52 9.59
CA TYR A 163 -7.53 -3.47 10.55
C TYR A 163 -9.03 -3.39 10.86
N LEU A 164 -9.89 -3.51 9.84
CA LEU A 164 -11.36 -3.49 9.98
C LEU A 164 -11.95 -4.84 10.46
N GLY A 165 -11.17 -5.92 10.42
CA GLY A 165 -11.66 -7.27 10.75
C GLY A 165 -12.66 -7.84 9.73
N VAL A 166 -12.59 -7.40 8.47
CA VAL A 166 -13.51 -7.83 7.41
C VAL A 166 -12.97 -9.04 6.64
N PRO A 167 -13.83 -9.91 6.07
CA PRO A 167 -13.40 -11.09 5.32
C PRO A 167 -12.66 -10.74 4.02
N ARG A 168 -11.87 -11.68 3.49
CA ARG A 168 -11.06 -11.54 2.24
C ARG A 168 -11.79 -10.85 1.10
N HIS A 169 -13.02 -11.30 0.79
CA HIS A 169 -13.75 -10.77 -0.36
C HIS A 169 -14.16 -9.30 -0.19
N GLU A 170 -14.36 -8.82 1.04
CA GLU A 170 -14.61 -7.41 1.35
C GLU A 170 -13.29 -6.63 1.36
N ALA A 171 -12.25 -7.16 2.01
CA ALA A 171 -10.93 -6.55 2.06
C ALA A 171 -10.38 -6.22 0.66
N LEU A 172 -10.49 -7.16 -0.29
CA LEU A 172 -9.98 -7.00 -1.65
C LEU A 172 -10.78 -6.01 -2.51
N ARG A 173 -12.00 -5.65 -2.09
CA ARG A 173 -12.81 -4.60 -2.74
C ARG A 173 -12.52 -3.20 -2.21
N LEU A 174 -11.89 -3.09 -1.05
CA LEU A 174 -11.38 -1.80 -0.58
C LEU A 174 -10.46 -1.24 -1.67
N THR A 175 -10.57 0.04 -1.98
CA THR A 175 -9.77 0.65 -3.03
C THR A 175 -8.88 1.71 -2.41
N VAL A 176 -7.56 1.54 -2.55
CA VAL A 176 -6.59 2.60 -2.27
C VAL A 176 -6.19 3.18 -3.62
N PRO A 177 -6.69 4.37 -4.02
CA PRO A 177 -6.32 4.97 -5.29
C PRO A 177 -4.80 5.22 -5.36
N ASP A 178 -4.25 5.29 -6.58
CA ASP A 178 -2.84 5.69 -6.77
C ASP A 178 -2.62 7.04 -6.08
N GLY A 179 -1.58 7.17 -5.25
CA GLY A 179 -1.40 8.38 -4.44
C GLY A 179 -2.56 8.65 -3.48
N GLY A 180 -3.19 7.60 -2.95
CA GLY A 180 -4.22 7.68 -1.92
C GLY A 180 -3.64 7.73 -0.51
N LEU A 181 -4.28 8.53 0.35
CA LEU A 181 -3.99 8.64 1.77
C LEU A 181 -5.25 8.25 2.57
N ALA A 182 -5.11 7.29 3.48
CA ALA A 182 -6.18 6.86 4.38
C ALA A 182 -5.75 7.03 5.85
N CYS A 183 -6.66 7.49 6.69
CA CYS A 183 -6.53 7.53 8.14
C CYS A 183 -7.25 6.33 8.75
N LEU A 184 -6.50 5.52 9.49
CA LEU A 184 -6.97 4.36 10.26
C LEU A 184 -6.94 4.75 11.74
N ALA A 185 -8.11 5.01 12.30
CA ALA A 185 -8.28 5.37 13.71
C ALA A 185 -9.62 4.86 14.24
N ASP A 186 -9.67 4.48 15.51
CA ASP A 186 -10.91 4.11 16.22
C ASP A 186 -11.79 3.07 15.48
N GLY A 187 -11.15 2.06 14.88
CA GLY A 187 -11.83 1.00 14.12
C GLY A 187 -12.43 1.44 12.79
N LYS A 188 -12.04 2.61 12.27
CA LYS A 188 -12.52 3.17 11.00
C LYS A 188 -11.38 3.47 10.04
N VAL A 189 -11.68 3.40 8.75
CA VAL A 189 -10.83 3.83 7.64
C VAL A 189 -11.50 5.02 6.97
N THR A 190 -10.80 6.16 6.90
CA THR A 190 -11.27 7.38 6.24
C THR A 190 -10.27 7.82 5.19
N PHE A 191 -10.67 7.93 3.93
CA PHE A 191 -9.82 8.51 2.88
C PHE A 191 -9.77 10.02 3.02
N LEU A 192 -8.57 10.57 2.97
CA LEU A 192 -8.32 12.01 3.10
C LEU A 192 -8.13 12.61 1.70
N SER A 193 -8.58 13.85 1.50
CA SER A 193 -8.54 14.58 0.23
C SER A 193 -8.33 16.06 0.45
#